data_AF-A0A166HRE5-F1
#
_entry.id   AF-A0A166HRE5-F1
#
_cell.length_a   1.000
_cell.length_b   1.000
_cell.length_c   1.000
_cell.angle_alpha   90.00
_cell.angle_beta   90.00
_cell.angle_gamma   90.00
#
_symmetry.space_group_name_H-M   'P 1'
#
loop_
_entity.id
_entity.type
_entity.pdbx_description
1 polymer ?
#
loop_
_entity_poly.entity_id
_entity_poly.type
_entity_poly.pdbx_seq_one_letter_code
_entity_poly.pdbx_strand_id
1 'polypeptide(L)'
;MHASCQDCLRRLRERRAATAAEAEEALQRELEEQAALAAQLDDGVQHDEIDPYDEFFGHGDDLMDVDVLEESALSNEEARRVKSFRDALDNIALDTCSCCQESDWDLKIVEGVCKSCRADKEATKKFSSANKVNPTFTQPACLKGLTDVEEMIISRVLPLMQVRHTRG
;
A
#
# COMPACT_ATOMS: atom_id res chain seq x y z
N MET A 1 35.76 -19.67 27.09
CA MET A 1 34.45 -20.35 27.25
C MET A 1 33.66 -20.15 25.97
N HIS A 2 33.48 -21.20 25.17
CA HIS A 2 32.70 -21.11 23.93
C HIS A 2 31.22 -21.25 24.25
N ALA A 3 30.41 -20.25 23.89
CA ALA A 3 28.96 -20.31 24.06
C ALA A 3 28.41 -21.46 23.19
N SER A 4 27.54 -22.29 23.76
CA SER A 4 26.93 -23.40 23.03
C SER A 4 25.86 -22.88 22.05
N CYS A 5 25.59 -23.64 20.99
CA CYS A 5 24.53 -23.31 20.02
C CYS A 5 23.15 -23.09 20.71
N GLN A 6 22.89 -23.80 21.81
CA GLN A 6 21.66 -23.65 22.59
C GLN A 6 21.58 -22.31 23.34
N ASP A 7 22.71 -21.77 23.80
CA ASP A 7 22.75 -20.45 24.44
C ASP A 7 22.52 -19.33 23.42
N CYS A 8 22.97 -19.50 22.19
CA CYS A 8 22.72 -18.57 21.10
C CYS A 8 21.24 -18.53 20.71
N LEU A 9 20.60 -19.71 20.59
CA LEU A 9 19.16 -19.81 20.30
C LEU A 9 18.30 -19.21 21.42
N ARG A 10 18.70 -19.38 22.68
CA ARG A 10 18.00 -18.78 23.83
C ARG A 10 18.04 -17.26 23.77
N ARG A 11 19.22 -16.67 23.54
CA ARG A 11 19.40 -15.22 23.39
C ARG A 11 18.61 -14.65 22.21
N LEU A 12 18.51 -15.40 21.11
CA LEU A 12 17.70 -14.99 19.96
C LEU A 12 16.20 -14.96 20.30
N ARG A 13 15.70 -15.96 21.04
CA ARG A 13 14.31 -16.00 21.50
C ARG A 13 14.01 -14.88 22.49
N GLU A 14 14.90 -14.64 23.44
CA GLU A 14 14.79 -13.54 24.42
C GLU A 14 14.75 -12.18 23.71
N ARG A 15 15.62 -11.95 22.72
CA ARG A 15 15.61 -10.72 21.92
C ARG A 15 14.32 -10.56 21.12
N ARG A 16 13.83 -11.63 20.49
CA ARG A 16 12.56 -11.59 19.74
C ARG A 16 11.36 -11.34 20.65
N ALA A 17 11.35 -11.93 21.85
CA ALA A 17 10.31 -11.69 22.84
C ALA A 17 10.35 -10.25 23.37
N ALA A 18 11.54 -9.69 23.61
CA ALA A 18 11.70 -8.30 24.01
C ALA A 18 11.21 -7.34 22.92
N THR A 19 11.60 -7.55 21.66
CA THR A 19 11.13 -6.71 20.54
C THR A 19 9.63 -6.83 20.30
N ALA A 20 9.05 -8.01 20.54
CA ALA A 20 7.60 -8.20 20.42
C ALA A 20 6.85 -7.46 21.54
N ALA A 21 7.35 -7.53 22.78
CA ALA A 21 6.79 -6.79 23.91
C ALA A 21 6.88 -5.26 23.72
N GLU A 22 8.03 -4.77 23.23
CA GLU A 22 8.21 -3.35 22.90
C GLU A 22 7.23 -2.89 21.80
N ALA A 23 6.99 -3.74 20.79
CA ALA A 23 6.03 -3.44 19.73
C ALA A 23 4.57 -3.46 20.21
N GLU A 24 4.20 -4.39 21.10
CA GLU A 24 2.88 -4.43 21.72
C GLU A 24 2.62 -3.19 22.61
N GLU A 25 3.63 -2.77 23.37
CA GLU A 25 3.53 -1.56 24.20
C GLU A 25 3.43 -0.28 23.35
N ALA A 26 4.17 -0.20 22.24
CA ALA A 26 4.06 0.92 21.30
C ALA A 26 2.66 0.99 20.66
N LEU A 27 2.09 -0.14 20.25
CA LEU A 27 0.74 -0.22 19.71
C LEU A 27 -0.32 0.21 20.74
N GLN A 28 -0.15 -0.18 22.01
CA GLN A 28 -1.03 0.25 23.10
C GLN A 28 -0.97 1.77 23.29
N ARG A 29 0.22 2.37 23.27
CA ARG A 29 0.37 3.82 23.37
C ARG A 29 -0.28 4.56 22.19
N GLU A 30 -0.11 4.07 20.96
CA GLU A 30 -0.76 4.65 19.79
C GLU A 30 -2.29 4.58 19.87
N LEU A 31 -2.85 3.46 20.36
CA LEU A 31 -4.29 3.31 20.57
C LEU A 31 -4.82 4.24 21.68
N GLU A 32 -4.07 4.42 22.77
CA GLU A 32 -4.41 5.37 23.83
C GLU A 32 -4.36 6.82 23.33
N GLU A 33 -3.35 7.17 22.53
CA GLU A 33 -3.25 8.49 21.89
C GLU A 33 -4.42 8.73 20.92
N GLN A 34 -4.78 7.74 20.10
CA GLN A 34 -5.94 7.82 19.20
C GLN A 34 -7.26 7.94 19.97
N ALA A 35 -7.43 7.20 21.07
CA ALA A 35 -8.60 7.30 21.93
C ALA A 35 -8.69 8.66 22.64
N ALA A 36 -7.56 9.22 23.08
CA ALA A 36 -7.50 10.56 23.66
C ALA A 36 -7.82 11.64 22.62
N LEU A 37 -7.36 11.49 21.38
CA LEU A 37 -7.67 12.40 20.27
C LEU A 37 -9.16 12.31 19.88
N ALA A 38 -9.73 11.10 19.88
CA ALA A 38 -11.16 10.89 19.66
C ALA A 38 -12.01 11.50 20.78
N ALA A 39 -11.57 11.42 22.04
CA ALA A 39 -12.24 12.07 23.16
C ALA A 39 -12.15 13.61 23.10
N GLN A 40 -11.08 14.16 22.54
CA GLN A 40 -10.95 15.61 22.29
C GLN A 40 -11.86 16.11 21.16
N LEU A 41 -12.34 15.22 20.27
CA LEU A 41 -13.29 15.56 19.21
C LEU A 41 -14.77 15.51 19.66
N ASP A 42 -15.04 15.08 20.90
CA ASP A 42 -16.40 15.06 21.50
C ASP A 42 -16.77 16.41 22.17
N ASP A 43 -15.77 17.26 22.46
CA ASP A 43 -15.99 18.70 22.63
C ASP A 43 -16.08 19.31 21.23
N GLY A 44 -17.22 19.06 20.57
CA GLY A 44 -17.54 19.63 19.28
C GLY A 44 -17.30 21.14 19.32
N VAL A 45 -16.51 21.65 18.39
CA VAL A 45 -16.56 23.07 18.05
C VAL A 45 -18.02 23.33 17.68
N GLN A 46 -18.75 24.03 18.55
CA GLN A 46 -20.04 24.58 18.18
C GLN A 46 -19.77 25.58 17.06
N HIS A 47 -19.91 25.12 15.81
CA HIS A 47 -20.08 26.00 14.67
C HIS A 47 -21.49 26.58 14.79
N ASP A 48 -21.68 27.53 15.71
CA ASP A 48 -22.78 28.49 15.62
C ASP A 48 -22.40 29.54 14.55
N GLU A 49 -22.06 29.09 13.35
CA GLU A 49 -22.12 29.94 12.17
C GLU A 49 -23.54 29.86 11.65
N ILE A 50 -24.46 30.58 12.31
CA ILE A 50 -25.65 31.03 11.61
C ILE A 50 -25.09 31.98 10.54
N ASP A 51 -25.03 31.52 9.30
CA ASP A 51 -24.65 32.37 8.18
C ASP A 51 -25.62 33.57 8.20
N PRO A 52 -25.15 34.82 8.34
CA PRO A 52 -26.03 35.99 8.35
C PRO A 52 -26.84 36.15 7.05
N TYR A 53 -26.50 35.39 6.01
CA TYR A 53 -27.26 35.29 4.77
C TYR A 53 -28.35 34.20 4.80
N ASP A 54 -28.38 33.27 5.75
CA ASP A 54 -29.44 32.25 5.91
C ASP A 54 -30.81 32.89 6.17
N GLU A 55 -30.85 34.02 6.87
CA GLU A 55 -32.09 34.76 7.12
C GLU A 55 -32.66 35.38 5.83
N PHE A 56 -31.83 35.60 4.81
CA PHE A 56 -32.20 36.24 3.55
C PHE A 56 -32.39 35.25 2.39
N PHE A 57 -31.60 34.17 2.37
CA PHE A 57 -31.57 33.18 1.28
C PHE A 57 -32.09 31.80 1.69
N GLY A 58 -32.41 31.58 2.98
CA GLY A 58 -32.69 30.24 3.53
C GLY A 58 -31.40 29.47 3.81
N HIS A 59 -31.50 28.36 4.54
CA HIS A 59 -30.36 27.50 4.91
C HIS A 59 -29.64 26.84 3.72
N GLY A 60 -30.06 27.10 2.48
CA GLY A 60 -29.45 26.57 1.27
C GLY A 60 -29.64 25.06 1.05
N ASP A 61 -30.15 24.33 2.05
CA ASP A 61 -30.50 22.91 1.94
C ASP A 61 -31.53 22.66 0.83
N ASP A 62 -32.45 23.60 0.63
CA ASP A 62 -33.47 23.60 -0.43
C ASP A 62 -32.91 23.89 -1.83
N LEU A 63 -31.70 24.46 -1.94
CA LEU A 63 -30.98 24.67 -3.21
C LEU A 63 -30.13 23.46 -3.62
N MET A 64 -29.87 22.53 -2.70
CA MET A 64 -29.16 21.27 -2.97
C MET A 64 -30.13 20.14 -3.36
N ASP A 65 -31.42 20.30 -3.08
CA ASP A 65 -32.54 19.45 -3.55
C ASP A 65 -33.07 19.88 -4.93
N VAL A 66 -32.20 20.36 -5.82
CA VAL A 66 -32.57 20.46 -7.23
C VAL A 66 -32.61 19.03 -7.77
N ASP A 67 -33.79 18.59 -8.21
CA ASP A 67 -33.97 17.42 -9.06
C ASP A 67 -33.21 17.67 -10.38
N VAL A 68 -31.88 17.57 -10.33
CA VAL A 68 -31.05 17.47 -11.51
C VAL A 68 -31.49 16.17 -12.12
N LEU A 69 -32.23 16.25 -13.23
CA LEU A 69 -32.49 15.11 -14.09
C LEU A 69 -31.16 14.35 -14.19
N GLU A 70 -31.14 13.07 -13.81
CA GLU A 70 -29.98 12.19 -13.91
C GLU A 70 -29.61 11.95 -15.40
N GLU A 71 -29.51 13.00 -16.20
CA GLU A 71 -28.76 13.00 -17.43
C GLU A 71 -27.31 12.81 -17.04
N SER A 72 -26.91 11.53 -17.00
CA SER A 72 -25.53 11.11 -16.89
C SER A 72 -24.66 12.06 -17.71
N ALA A 73 -23.71 12.74 -17.05
CA ALA A 73 -22.75 13.64 -17.70
C ALA A 73 -21.93 12.95 -18.80
N LEU A 74 -21.98 11.61 -18.84
CA LEU A 74 -21.42 10.76 -19.86
C LEU A 74 -22.51 10.32 -20.84
N SER A 75 -22.20 10.40 -22.13
CA SER A 75 -22.95 9.68 -23.14
C SER A 75 -23.00 8.18 -22.83
N ASN A 76 -24.00 7.46 -23.36
CA ASN A 76 -24.11 6.01 -23.18
C ASN A 76 -22.86 5.24 -23.63
N GLU A 77 -22.12 5.74 -24.62
CA GLU A 77 -20.87 5.13 -25.06
C GLU A 77 -19.74 5.36 -24.05
N GLU A 78 -19.59 6.58 -23.55
CA GLU A 78 -18.61 6.93 -22.54
C GLU A 78 -18.85 6.18 -21.23
N ALA A 79 -20.11 6.08 -20.79
CA ALA A 79 -20.49 5.32 -19.60
C ALA A 79 -20.07 3.84 -19.72
N ARG A 80 -20.24 3.22 -20.90
CA ARG A 80 -19.78 1.84 -21.17
C ARG A 80 -18.26 1.73 -21.11
N ARG A 81 -17.54 2.70 -21.68
CA ARG A 81 -16.05 2.73 -21.65
C ARG A 81 -15.52 2.91 -20.24
N VAL A 82 -16.11 3.82 -19.45
CA VAL A 82 -15.74 4.04 -18.05
C VAL A 82 -16.01 2.79 -17.22
N LYS A 83 -17.15 2.13 -17.43
CA LYS A 83 -17.45 0.86 -16.76
C LYS A 83 -16.43 -0.22 -17.12
N SER A 84 -16.15 -0.43 -18.40
CA SER A 84 -15.13 -1.39 -18.84
C SER A 84 -13.74 -1.10 -18.29
N PHE A 85 -13.38 0.18 -18.13
CA PHE A 85 -12.11 0.58 -17.53
C PHE A 85 -12.08 0.27 -16.03
N ARG A 86 -13.15 0.55 -15.29
CA ARG A 86 -13.28 0.18 -13.87
C ARG A 86 -13.22 -1.34 -13.69
N ASP A 87 -13.98 -2.08 -14.49
CA ASP A 87 -13.95 -3.54 -14.49
C ASP A 87 -12.52 -4.05 -14.76
N ALA A 88 -11.78 -3.42 -15.68
CA ALA A 88 -10.39 -3.78 -15.95
C ALA A 88 -9.46 -3.48 -14.75
N LEU A 89 -9.63 -2.33 -14.08
CA LEU A 89 -8.87 -1.97 -12.89
C LEU A 89 -9.15 -2.91 -11.72
N ASP A 90 -10.42 -3.26 -11.48
CA ASP A 90 -10.82 -4.16 -10.39
C ASP A 90 -10.27 -5.58 -10.59
N ASN A 91 -10.05 -5.99 -11.84
CA ASN A 91 -9.44 -7.27 -12.20
C ASN A 91 -7.91 -7.28 -12.09
N ILE A 92 -7.26 -6.12 -11.89
CA ILE A 92 -5.81 -6.06 -11.70
C ILE A 92 -5.50 -6.49 -10.26
N ALA A 93 -4.93 -7.68 -10.13
CA ALA A 93 -4.45 -8.21 -8.85
C ALA A 93 -2.92 -8.10 -8.75
N LEU A 94 -2.44 -7.84 -7.53
CA LEU A 94 -1.02 -7.95 -7.21
C LEU A 94 -0.71 -9.43 -7.00
N ASP A 95 0.00 -10.00 -7.96
CA ASP A 95 0.38 -11.40 -7.98
C ASP A 95 1.81 -11.58 -7.48
N THR A 96 2.16 -12.78 -7.02
CA THR A 96 3.55 -13.14 -6.67
C THR A 96 3.95 -14.45 -7.32
N CYS A 97 5.11 -14.46 -7.98
CA CYS A 97 5.66 -15.65 -8.63
C CYS A 97 6.46 -16.51 -7.65
N SER A 98 6.17 -17.81 -7.56
CA SER A 98 6.93 -18.74 -6.71
C SER A 98 8.36 -19.00 -7.22
N CYS A 99 8.61 -18.81 -8.52
CA CYS A 99 9.90 -19.08 -9.14
C CYS A 99 10.89 -17.91 -8.99
N CYS A 100 10.51 -16.71 -9.44
CA CYS A 100 11.36 -15.52 -9.36
C CYS A 100 11.14 -14.66 -8.11
N GLN A 101 10.11 -14.96 -7.30
CA GLN A 101 9.72 -14.19 -6.11
C GLN A 101 9.36 -12.72 -6.42
N GLU A 102 9.18 -12.36 -7.69
CA GLU A 102 8.70 -11.04 -8.07
C GLU A 102 7.21 -10.92 -7.73
N SER A 103 6.86 -9.79 -7.12
CA SER A 103 5.47 -9.36 -6.88
C SER A 103 5.17 -8.18 -7.80
N ASP A 104 4.18 -8.32 -8.68
CA ASP A 104 3.81 -7.29 -9.65
C ASP A 104 2.35 -7.46 -10.09
N TRP A 105 1.81 -6.44 -10.74
CA TRP A 105 0.45 -6.42 -11.25
C TRP A 105 0.33 -7.23 -12.55
N ASP A 106 -0.70 -8.07 -12.68
CA ASP A 106 -0.97 -8.88 -13.88
C ASP A 106 0.25 -9.71 -14.34
N LEU A 107 0.89 -10.45 -13.41
CA LEU A 107 1.98 -11.38 -13.73
C LEU A 107 1.54 -12.60 -14.55
N LYS A 108 0.23 -12.73 -14.80
CA LYS A 108 -0.42 -13.83 -15.53
C LYS A 108 0.02 -15.17 -14.96
N ILE A 109 -0.11 -15.31 -13.65
CA ILE A 109 0.29 -16.50 -12.90
C ILE A 109 -0.52 -17.71 -13.39
N VAL A 110 0.19 -18.80 -13.68
CA VAL A 110 -0.40 -20.12 -13.96
C VAL A 110 0.42 -21.10 -13.15
N GLU A 111 -0.26 -21.89 -12.31
CA GLU A 111 0.38 -22.84 -11.38
C GLU A 111 1.45 -22.19 -10.48
N GLY A 112 1.22 -20.93 -10.07
CA GLY A 112 2.15 -20.18 -9.21
C GLY A 112 3.38 -19.59 -9.91
N VAL A 113 3.54 -19.78 -11.22
CA VAL A 113 4.69 -19.29 -12.01
C VAL A 113 4.24 -18.18 -12.94
N CYS A 114 5.00 -17.08 -13.07
CA CYS A 114 4.70 -15.98 -13.99
C CYS A 114 4.99 -16.31 -15.46
N LYS A 115 4.42 -15.52 -16.38
CA LYS A 115 4.61 -15.71 -17.83
C LYS A 115 6.08 -15.78 -18.24
N SER A 116 6.94 -14.91 -17.69
CA SER A 116 8.37 -14.86 -18.00
C SER A 116 9.11 -16.12 -17.56
N CYS A 117 8.86 -16.60 -16.34
CA CYS A 117 9.44 -17.84 -15.84
C CYS A 117 8.94 -19.10 -16.56
N ARG A 118 7.69 -19.09 -17.06
CA ARG A 118 7.17 -20.17 -17.91
C ARG A 118 7.77 -20.15 -19.32
N ALA A 119 8.08 -18.97 -19.85
CA ALA A 119 8.68 -18.82 -21.17
C ALA A 119 10.16 -19.21 -21.20
N ASP A 120 10.86 -19.08 -20.07
CA ASP A 120 12.22 -19.58 -19.89
C ASP A 120 12.23 -21.11 -20.03
N LYS A 121 13.01 -21.66 -20.98
CA LYS A 121 13.13 -23.11 -21.23
C LYS A 121 14.41 -23.70 -20.67
N GLU A 122 15.23 -22.90 -20.00
CA GLU A 122 16.46 -23.37 -19.39
C GLU A 122 16.17 -24.34 -18.24
N ALA A 123 17.12 -25.26 -18.02
CA ALA A 123 17.06 -26.25 -16.95
C ALA A 123 17.10 -25.60 -15.57
N THR A 124 17.91 -24.53 -15.42
CA THR A 124 17.92 -23.67 -14.23
C THR A 124 17.34 -22.32 -14.61
N LYS A 125 16.19 -21.95 -14.04
CA LYS A 125 15.56 -20.66 -14.35
C LYS A 125 16.43 -19.51 -13.86
N LYS A 126 16.55 -18.46 -14.66
CA LYS A 126 17.44 -17.32 -14.40
C LYS A 126 17.27 -16.69 -13.01
N PHE A 127 16.04 -16.57 -12.52
CA PHE A 127 15.72 -15.95 -11.24
C PHE A 127 15.27 -16.96 -10.17
N SER A 128 15.40 -18.26 -10.45
CA SER A 128 15.11 -19.27 -9.42
C SER A 128 16.13 -19.25 -8.30
N SER A 129 15.72 -19.76 -7.14
CA SER A 129 16.61 -20.02 -6.00
C SER A 129 17.80 -20.92 -6.37
N ALA A 130 17.63 -21.80 -7.37
CA ALA A 130 18.70 -22.66 -7.88
C ALA A 130 19.84 -21.89 -8.56
N ASN A 131 19.54 -20.74 -9.20
CA ASN A 131 20.55 -19.94 -9.90
C ASN A 131 21.35 -19.02 -8.95
N LYS A 132 20.92 -18.89 -7.68
CA LYS A 132 21.59 -18.04 -6.66
C LYS A 132 21.84 -16.59 -7.11
N VAL A 133 21.05 -16.09 -8.06
CA VAL A 133 21.13 -14.71 -8.55
C VAL A 133 20.50 -13.72 -7.57
N ASN A 134 19.55 -14.18 -6.75
CA ASN A 134 18.94 -13.32 -5.73
C ASN A 134 20.02 -12.97 -4.68
N PRO A 135 20.41 -11.70 -4.52
CA PRO A 135 21.37 -11.31 -3.50
C PRO A 135 20.84 -11.77 -2.15
N THR A 136 21.66 -12.53 -1.44
CA THR A 136 21.45 -12.89 -0.04
C THR A 136 20.95 -11.69 0.78
N PHE A 137 20.11 -11.91 1.79
CA PHE A 137 19.68 -10.87 2.75
C PHE A 137 20.84 -10.11 3.42
N THR A 138 22.07 -10.61 3.30
CA THR A 138 23.28 -9.87 3.64
C THR A 138 23.59 -8.81 2.58
N GLN A 139 23.32 -7.55 2.93
CA GLN A 139 23.76 -6.38 2.17
C GLN A 139 25.30 -6.32 2.12
N PRO A 140 25.91 -6.27 0.92
CA PRO A 140 27.34 -6.06 0.74
C PRO A 140 27.82 -4.80 1.46
N ALA A 141 29.05 -4.80 1.98
CA ALA A 141 29.58 -3.66 2.72
C ALA A 141 29.59 -2.36 1.88
N CYS A 142 29.77 -2.46 0.56
CA CYS A 142 29.74 -1.33 -0.37
C CYS A 142 28.34 -0.74 -0.60
N LEU A 143 27.27 -1.44 -0.20
CA LEU A 143 25.89 -0.97 -0.31
C LEU A 143 25.33 -0.51 1.04
N LYS A 144 26.16 -0.43 2.09
CA LYS A 144 25.74 0.04 3.42
C LYS A 144 25.98 1.54 3.55
N GLY A 145 25.00 2.26 4.09
CA GLY A 145 25.12 3.70 4.37
C GLY A 145 24.98 4.60 3.14
N LEU A 146 24.27 4.13 2.12
CA LEU A 146 23.88 4.95 0.97
C LEU A 146 22.90 6.04 1.42
N THR A 147 22.93 7.18 0.76
CA THR A 147 21.92 8.22 0.92
C THR A 147 20.60 7.79 0.26
N ASP A 148 19.47 8.36 0.69
CA ASP A 148 18.14 8.06 0.13
C ASP A 148 18.13 8.14 -1.41
N VAL A 149 18.82 9.13 -1.97
CA VAL A 149 18.95 9.32 -3.42
C VAL A 149 19.75 8.20 -4.08
N GLU A 150 20.84 7.75 -3.46
CA GLU A 150 21.67 6.66 -3.99
C GLU A 150 20.95 5.31 -3.92
N GLU A 151 20.20 5.05 -2.85
CA GLU A 151 19.34 3.86 -2.75
C GLU A 151 18.23 3.88 -3.82
N MET A 152 17.62 5.04 -4.06
CA MET A 152 16.61 5.19 -5.12
C MET A 152 17.18 4.91 -6.52
N ILE A 153 18.44 5.28 -6.80
CA ILE A 153 19.08 5.03 -8.11
C ILE A 153 19.43 3.55 -8.32
N ILE A 154 19.78 2.83 -7.25
CA ILE A 154 20.21 1.43 -7.32
C ILE A 154 19.00 0.47 -7.26
N SER A 155 17.95 0.86 -6.55
CA SER A 155 16.72 0.06 -6.48
C SER A 155 15.99 0.06 -7.84
N ARG A 156 15.47 -1.09 -8.24
CA ARG A 156 14.51 -1.19 -9.35
C ARG A 156 13.19 -0.59 -8.88
N VAL A 157 13.07 0.73 -8.88
CA VAL A 157 11.81 1.39 -8.53
C VAL A 157 10.80 1.12 -9.66
N LEU A 158 9.61 0.62 -9.31
CA LEU A 158 8.44 0.69 -10.18
C LEU A 158 7.74 2.02 -9.88
N PRO A 159 7.90 3.07 -10.72
CA PRO A 159 7.22 4.33 -10.48
C PRO A 159 5.71 4.13 -10.63
N LEU A 160 4.98 4.25 -9.52
CA LEU A 160 3.52 4.29 -9.50
C LEU A 160 3.08 5.75 -9.50
N MET A 161 2.51 6.22 -10.61
CA MET A 161 1.91 7.57 -10.70
C MET A 161 0.39 7.49 -10.60
N GLN A 162 -0.17 8.14 -9.58
CA GLN A 162 -1.61 8.31 -9.45
C GLN A 162 -2.02 9.68 -10.03
N VAL A 163 -2.70 9.67 -11.17
CA VAL A 163 -3.23 10.90 -11.77
C VAL A 163 -4.62 11.18 -11.19
N ARG A 164 -4.80 12.34 -10.54
CA ARG A 164 -6.09 12.84 -10.08
C ARG A 164 -6.46 14.10 -10.86
N HIS A 165 -7.68 14.16 -11.36
CA HIS A 165 -8.25 15.39 -11.92
C HIS A 165 -9.00 16.13 -10.82
N THR A 166 -8.45 17.26 -10.36
CA THR A 166 -9.18 18.21 -9.53
C THR A 166 -9.74 19.30 -10.44
N ARG A 167 -11.06 19.44 -10.46
CA ARG A 167 -11.72 20.55 -11.18
C ARG A 167 -11.46 21.82 -10.36
N GLY A 168 -10.82 22.82 -10.97
CA GLY A 168 -10.65 24.16 -10.42
C GLY A 168 -11.86 25.04 -10.66
#